data_AF-A0AAU9H5K8-F1
#
_entry.id   AF-A0AAU9H5K8-F1
#
_cell.length_a   1.000
_cell.length_b   1.000
_cell.length_c   1.000
_cell.angle_alpha   90.00
_cell.angle_beta   90.00
_cell.angle_gamma   90.00
#
_symmetry.space_group_name_H-M   'P 1'
#
loop_
_entity.id
_entity.type
_entity.pdbx_description
1 polymer ?
#
loop_
_entity_poly.entity_id
_entity_poly.type
_entity_poly.pdbx_seq_one_letter_code
_entity_poly.pdbx_strand_id
1 'polypeptide(L)'
;MKKLSPNSHIRVLSPSDSIARLGGFEANLSAKETLENLGFRVSFSEHYLESDMLSSSSIKSRVADLHAAFADDSVDAILATIGGFNSNELLPYIDYDLIAKHPKIICGYSDSTAFLNAIFAKTGNLTYMGPSYSSLKMKEGQDYQIKAWLNAMTKSAYDLVPSQEWFKRPLV
;
A
#
# COMPACT_ATOMS: atom_id res chain seq x y z
N MET A 1 -15.25 3.47 8.34
CA MET A 1 -13.78 3.35 8.28
C MET A 1 -13.15 4.68 8.68
N LYS A 2 -12.12 4.66 9.54
CA LYS A 2 -11.39 5.86 9.97
C LYS A 2 -10.59 6.45 8.81
N LYS A 3 -10.64 7.77 8.63
CA LYS A 3 -9.83 8.49 7.64
C LYS A 3 -8.47 8.86 8.26
N LEU A 4 -7.47 9.08 7.41
CA LEU A 4 -6.15 9.50 7.87
C LEU A 4 -6.19 10.93 8.43
N SER A 5 -5.41 11.17 9.48
CA SER A 5 -5.18 12.46 10.09
C SER A 5 -3.67 12.69 10.27
N PRO A 6 -3.22 13.91 10.62
CA PRO A 6 -1.83 14.11 11.02
C PRO A 6 -1.39 13.09 12.08
N ASN A 7 -0.16 12.61 11.98
CA ASN A 7 0.45 11.53 12.76
C ASN A 7 -0.19 10.14 12.59
N SER A 8 -1.10 9.94 11.63
CA SER A 8 -1.57 8.59 11.32
C SER A 8 -0.43 7.67 10.92
N HIS A 9 -0.53 6.41 11.33
CA HIS A 9 0.49 5.39 11.11
C HIS A 9 0.20 4.57 9.87
N ILE A 10 1.14 4.58 8.93
CA ILE A 10 1.12 3.80 7.69
C ILE A 10 2.12 2.65 7.81
N ARG A 11 1.62 1.42 7.66
CA ARG A 11 2.44 0.21 7.56
C ARG A 11 2.60 -0.16 6.08
N VAL A 12 3.85 -0.31 5.64
CA VAL A 12 4.20 -0.81 4.32
C VAL A 12 4.43 -2.31 4.39
N LEU A 13 3.84 -3.10 3.49
CA LEU A 13 4.07 -4.53 3.35
C LEU A 13 4.18 -4.93 1.88
N SER A 14 4.79 -6.08 1.59
CA SER A 14 5.07 -6.55 0.21
C SER A 14 4.20 -7.76 -0.16
N PRO A 15 2.91 -7.60 -0.55
CA PRO A 15 2.01 -8.72 -0.80
C PRO A 15 2.24 -9.40 -2.16
N SER A 16 2.98 -8.75 -3.05
CA SER A 16 3.43 -9.31 -4.32
C SER A 16 4.95 -9.23 -4.42
N ASP A 17 5.51 -8.32 -5.22
CA ASP A 17 6.96 -8.20 -5.31
C ASP A 17 7.56 -7.55 -4.05
N SER A 18 8.77 -8.03 -3.71
CA SER A 18 9.60 -7.52 -2.63
C SER A 18 10.12 -6.12 -2.94
N ILE A 19 10.33 -5.31 -1.89
CA ILE A 19 11.05 -4.04 -2.03
C ILE A 19 12.49 -4.25 -2.53
N ALA A 20 13.07 -5.44 -2.32
CA ALA A 20 14.39 -5.80 -2.83
C ALA A 20 14.47 -5.70 -4.37
N ARG A 21 13.38 -6.04 -5.07
CA ARG A 21 13.25 -5.86 -6.54
C ARG A 21 13.48 -4.41 -6.96
N LEU A 22 13.19 -3.47 -6.07
CA LEU A 22 13.28 -2.03 -6.29
C LEU A 22 14.58 -1.42 -5.75
N GLY A 23 15.59 -2.23 -5.47
CA GLY A 23 16.87 -1.79 -4.91
C GLY A 23 16.88 -1.71 -3.37
N GLY A 24 15.90 -2.29 -2.69
CA GLY A 24 15.85 -2.34 -1.23
C GLY A 24 15.39 -1.04 -0.58
N PHE A 25 15.58 -0.92 0.75
CA PHE A 25 15.10 0.22 1.53
C PHE A 25 15.69 1.55 1.05
N GLU A 26 17.02 1.64 0.90
CA GLU A 26 17.72 2.88 0.52
C GLU A 26 17.22 3.45 -0.81
N ALA A 27 17.02 2.61 -1.82
CA ALA A 27 16.52 3.02 -3.13
C ALA A 27 15.06 3.51 -3.12
N ASN A 28 14.35 3.33 -2.01
CA ASN A 28 12.96 3.74 -1.83
C ASN A 28 12.79 4.69 -0.62
N LEU A 29 13.88 5.11 0.04
CA LEU A 29 13.85 6.00 1.21
C LEU A 29 13.07 7.29 0.92
N SER A 30 13.20 7.86 -0.29
CA SER A 30 12.47 9.07 -0.67
C SER A 30 10.95 8.93 -0.59
N ALA A 31 10.38 7.73 -0.83
CA ALA A 31 8.94 7.51 -0.64
C ALA A 31 8.53 7.57 0.84
N LYS A 32 9.42 7.13 1.75
CA LYS A 32 9.20 7.27 3.20
C LYS A 32 9.21 8.75 3.57
N GLU A 33 10.21 9.49 3.12
CA GLU A 33 10.34 10.93 3.36
C GLU A 33 9.14 11.71 2.82
N THR A 34 8.64 11.36 1.63
CA THR A 34 7.41 11.96 1.07
C THR A 34 6.22 11.78 2.02
N LEU A 35 5.98 10.56 2.51
CA LEU A 35 4.87 10.31 3.44
C LEU A 35 5.06 11.02 4.79
N GLU A 36 6.28 11.07 5.31
CA GLU A 36 6.58 11.75 6.58
C GLU A 36 6.46 13.26 6.47
N ASN A 37 6.87 13.84 5.34
CA ASN A 37 6.68 15.26 5.03
C ASN A 37 5.20 15.64 4.87
N LEU A 38 4.33 14.68 4.52
CA LEU A 38 2.88 14.84 4.54
C LEU A 38 2.28 14.72 5.96
N GLY A 39 3.11 14.45 6.97
CA GLY A 39 2.71 14.39 8.38
C GLY A 39 2.30 13.00 8.87
N PHE A 40 2.68 11.92 8.18
CA PHE A 40 2.40 10.55 8.61
C PHE A 40 3.61 9.88 9.28
N ARG A 41 3.36 8.83 10.07
CA ARG A 41 4.41 7.94 10.57
C ARG A 41 4.47 6.70 9.69
N VAL A 42 5.67 6.32 9.25
CA VAL A 42 5.85 5.18 8.32
C VAL A 42 6.65 4.08 8.99
N SER A 43 6.19 2.84 8.83
CA SER A 43 6.89 1.63 9.26
C SER A 43 6.77 0.54 8.21
N PHE A 44 7.59 -0.49 8.32
CA PHE A 44 7.62 -1.63 7.40
C PHE A 44 7.27 -2.90 8.15
N SER A 45 6.63 -3.84 7.46
CA SER A 45 6.34 -5.17 7.98
C SER A 45 7.62 -5.98 8.20
N GLU A 46 7.55 -7.07 8.94
CA GLU A 46 8.73 -7.85 9.33
C GLU A 46 9.46 -8.43 8.10
N HIS A 47 8.71 -8.92 7.11
CA HIS A 47 9.24 -9.61 5.96
C HIS A 47 9.30 -8.74 4.69
N TYR A 48 9.21 -7.41 4.83
CA TYR A 48 9.15 -6.50 3.66
C TYR A 48 10.35 -6.59 2.71
N LEU A 49 11.52 -6.96 3.24
CA LEU A 49 12.79 -7.16 2.52
C LEU A 49 13.01 -8.60 2.04
N GLU A 50 12.20 -9.57 2.49
CA GLU A 50 12.33 -10.95 2.05
C GLU A 50 12.18 -11.02 0.52
N SER A 51 13.08 -11.75 -0.14
CA SER A 51 13.06 -11.90 -1.59
C SER A 51 13.49 -13.31 -2.00
N ASP A 52 12.73 -13.91 -2.89
CA ASP A 52 13.03 -15.20 -3.54
C ASP A 52 13.47 -14.99 -5.00
N MET A 53 13.64 -16.10 -5.72
CA MET A 53 14.06 -16.11 -7.13
C MET A 53 13.06 -15.44 -8.09
N LEU A 54 11.80 -15.26 -7.67
CA LEU A 54 10.76 -14.57 -8.43
C LEU A 54 10.63 -13.10 -8.02
N SER A 55 11.55 -12.60 -7.19
CA SER A 55 11.49 -11.25 -6.61
C SER A 55 10.26 -11.02 -5.72
N SER A 56 9.66 -12.09 -5.18
CA SER A 56 8.58 -12.05 -4.19
C SER A 56 9.06 -12.66 -2.88
N SER A 57 8.17 -13.05 -1.98
CA SER A 57 8.49 -13.74 -0.73
C SER A 57 7.51 -14.89 -0.48
N SER A 58 7.78 -15.71 0.53
CA SER A 58 6.94 -16.86 0.80
C SER A 58 5.49 -16.43 1.11
N ILE A 59 4.50 -17.25 0.74
CA ILE A 59 3.09 -17.03 1.09
C ILE A 59 2.95 -16.81 2.60
N LYS A 60 3.65 -17.62 3.40
CA LYS A 60 3.64 -17.55 4.86
C LYS A 60 4.05 -16.16 5.37
N SER A 61 5.15 -15.63 4.86
CA SER A 61 5.68 -14.32 5.25
C SER A 61 4.72 -13.19 4.86
N ARG A 62 4.21 -13.21 3.63
CA ARG A 62 3.26 -12.19 3.13
C ARG A 62 1.94 -12.18 3.90
N VAL A 63 1.42 -13.37 4.22
CA VAL A 63 0.19 -13.51 5.02
C VAL A 63 0.44 -13.03 6.46
N ALA A 64 1.56 -13.41 7.07
CA ALA A 64 1.91 -12.98 8.42
C ALA A 64 2.01 -11.45 8.51
N ASP A 65 2.67 -10.81 7.56
CA ASP A 65 2.78 -9.35 7.48
C ASP A 65 1.42 -8.66 7.33
N LEU A 66 0.54 -9.21 6.49
CA LEU A 66 -0.82 -8.71 6.31
C LEU A 66 -1.63 -8.82 7.61
N HIS A 67 -1.63 -9.98 8.25
CA HIS A 67 -2.37 -10.22 9.49
C HIS A 67 -1.84 -9.34 10.62
N ALA A 68 -0.52 -9.22 10.77
CA ALA A 68 0.10 -8.35 11.77
C ALA A 68 -0.30 -6.88 11.56
N ALA A 69 -0.34 -6.40 10.32
CA ALA A 69 -0.75 -5.02 10.02
C ALA A 69 -2.23 -4.75 10.34
N PHE A 70 -3.10 -5.73 10.10
CA PHE A 70 -4.52 -5.61 10.48
C PHE A 70 -4.73 -5.71 11.99
N ALA A 71 -4.08 -6.65 12.67
CA ALA A 71 -4.21 -6.87 14.11
C ALA A 71 -3.61 -5.73 14.97
N ASP A 72 -2.67 -4.97 14.43
CA ASP A 72 -2.03 -3.85 15.14
C ASP A 72 -2.93 -2.59 15.11
N ASP A 73 -3.62 -2.31 16.21
CA ASP A 73 -4.52 -1.15 16.34
C ASP A 73 -3.79 0.21 16.30
N SER A 74 -2.45 0.23 16.37
CA SER A 74 -1.68 1.46 16.15
C SER A 74 -1.58 1.83 14.67
N VAL A 75 -1.80 0.88 13.75
CA VAL A 75 -1.76 1.07 12.29
C VAL A 75 -3.10 1.60 11.78
N ASP A 76 -3.08 2.80 11.19
CA ASP A 76 -4.26 3.45 10.60
C ASP A 76 -4.44 3.11 9.11
N ALA A 77 -3.36 2.82 8.39
CA ALA A 77 -3.40 2.44 6.98
C ALA A 77 -2.28 1.47 6.59
N ILE A 78 -2.54 0.72 5.53
CA ILE A 78 -1.63 -0.23 4.92
C ILE A 78 -1.35 0.17 3.46
N LEU A 79 -0.07 0.19 3.07
CA LEU A 79 0.35 0.38 1.68
C LEU A 79 1.07 -0.87 1.18
N ALA A 80 0.67 -1.36 0.00
CA ALA A 80 1.46 -2.33 -0.72
C ALA A 80 2.77 -1.68 -1.21
N THR A 81 3.90 -2.37 -1.07
CA THR A 81 5.22 -1.91 -1.56
C THR A 81 5.16 -1.55 -3.03
N ILE A 82 4.74 -2.52 -3.86
CA ILE A 82 4.53 -2.42 -5.30
C ILE A 82 3.63 -3.60 -5.73
N GLY A 83 3.07 -3.53 -6.95
CA GLY A 83 2.45 -4.70 -7.58
C GLY A 83 3.49 -5.74 -8.05
N GLY A 84 3.00 -6.79 -8.70
CA GLY A 84 3.80 -7.90 -9.23
C GLY A 84 2.89 -8.84 -10.01
N PHE A 85 2.85 -10.12 -9.65
CA PHE A 85 2.05 -11.13 -10.36
C PHE A 85 1.38 -12.20 -9.48
N ASN A 86 1.57 -12.14 -8.16
CA ASN A 86 1.33 -13.30 -7.29
C ASN A 86 0.65 -12.98 -5.95
N SER A 87 0.05 -11.80 -5.79
CA SER A 87 -0.75 -11.53 -4.57
C SER A 87 -2.02 -12.37 -4.48
N ASN A 88 -2.50 -12.92 -5.60
CA ASN A 88 -3.62 -13.84 -5.63
C ASN A 88 -3.31 -15.20 -4.95
N GLU A 89 -2.04 -15.56 -4.78
CA GLU A 89 -1.63 -16.75 -4.02
C GLU A 89 -2.05 -16.65 -2.55
N LEU A 90 -2.19 -15.43 -2.02
CA LEU A 90 -2.50 -15.19 -0.62
C LEU A 90 -3.96 -15.50 -0.27
N LEU A 91 -4.88 -15.40 -1.25
CA LEU A 91 -6.32 -15.39 -1.00
C LEU A 91 -6.84 -16.57 -0.16
N PRO A 92 -6.41 -17.83 -0.39
CA PRO A 92 -6.86 -18.96 0.43
C PRO A 92 -6.39 -18.92 1.89
N TYR A 93 -5.38 -18.11 2.19
CA TYR A 93 -4.68 -18.08 3.47
C TYR A 93 -4.98 -16.81 4.29
N ILE A 94 -5.75 -15.88 3.73
CA ILE A 94 -6.16 -14.68 4.45
C ILE A 94 -7.23 -15.05 5.50
N ASP A 95 -6.96 -14.74 6.77
CA ASP A 95 -7.97 -14.67 7.80
C ASP A 95 -8.86 -13.44 7.58
N TYR A 96 -9.96 -13.65 6.87
CA TYR A 96 -10.92 -12.60 6.56
C TYR A 96 -11.71 -12.14 7.79
N ASP A 97 -11.87 -13.00 8.81
CA ASP A 97 -12.57 -12.63 10.05
C ASP A 97 -11.73 -11.66 10.89
N LEU A 98 -10.40 -11.87 10.93
CA LEU A 98 -9.46 -10.92 11.50
C LEU A 98 -9.58 -9.55 10.81
N ILE A 99 -9.56 -9.52 9.48
CA ILE A 99 -9.67 -8.26 8.73
C ILE A 99 -11.01 -7.57 8.99
N ALA A 100 -12.11 -8.31 9.00
CA ALA A 100 -13.44 -7.77 9.27
C ALA A 100 -13.56 -7.12 10.66
N LYS A 101 -12.84 -7.65 11.65
CA LYS A 101 -12.80 -7.10 13.03
C LYS A 101 -11.93 -5.86 13.16
N HIS A 102 -10.93 -5.67 12.30
CA HIS A 102 -9.99 -4.54 12.34
C HIS A 102 -10.03 -3.70 11.06
N PRO A 103 -11.17 -3.10 10.68
CA PRO A 103 -11.30 -2.40 9.41
C PRO A 103 -10.42 -1.15 9.36
N LYS A 104 -9.49 -1.12 8.40
CA LYS A 104 -8.58 0.01 8.16
C LYS A 104 -8.29 0.19 6.67
N ILE A 105 -7.71 1.33 6.33
CA ILE A 105 -7.35 1.65 4.95
C ILE A 105 -6.30 0.66 4.46
N ILE A 106 -6.49 0.11 3.27
CA ILE A 106 -5.47 -0.65 2.55
C ILE A 106 -5.44 -0.18 1.10
N CYS A 107 -4.25 0.12 0.58
CA CYS A 107 -4.08 0.76 -0.71
C CYS A 107 -2.90 0.18 -1.52
N GLY A 108 -3.11 0.08 -2.83
CA GLY A 108 -2.14 -0.33 -3.82
C GLY A 108 -2.77 -0.37 -5.20
N TYR A 109 -1.99 -0.69 -6.24
CA TYR A 109 -2.50 -0.84 -7.60
C TYR A 109 -1.83 -2.00 -8.36
N SER A 110 -2.25 -2.19 -9.60
CA SER A 110 -1.82 -3.29 -10.47
C SER A 110 -2.22 -4.64 -9.87
N ASP A 111 -1.29 -5.57 -9.66
CA ASP A 111 -1.54 -6.88 -9.06
C ASP A 111 -2.31 -6.83 -7.72
N SER A 112 -2.13 -5.74 -6.95
CA SER A 112 -2.87 -5.52 -5.70
C SER A 112 -4.39 -5.63 -5.86
N THR A 113 -4.91 -5.44 -7.08
CA THR A 113 -6.31 -5.65 -7.45
C THR A 113 -6.88 -6.95 -6.90
N ALA A 114 -6.13 -8.06 -6.98
CA ALA A 114 -6.62 -9.37 -6.58
C ALA A 114 -6.97 -9.40 -5.08
N PHE A 115 -6.01 -9.05 -4.21
CA PHE A 115 -6.22 -9.10 -2.77
C PHE A 115 -7.12 -7.97 -2.27
N LEU A 116 -7.07 -6.77 -2.86
CA LEU A 116 -7.96 -5.65 -2.48
C LEU A 116 -9.43 -6.01 -2.72
N ASN A 117 -9.78 -6.52 -3.91
CA ASN A 117 -11.16 -6.93 -4.21
C ASN A 117 -11.60 -8.11 -3.36
N ALA A 118 -10.73 -9.09 -3.11
CA ALA A 118 -11.05 -10.21 -2.25
C ALA A 118 -11.33 -9.77 -0.80
N ILE A 119 -10.50 -8.89 -0.24
CA ILE A 119 -10.74 -8.31 1.09
C ILE A 119 -12.09 -7.61 1.13
N PHE A 120 -12.38 -6.71 0.17
CA PHE A 120 -13.66 -6.02 0.14
C PHE A 120 -14.85 -7.00 0.04
N ALA A 121 -14.79 -7.95 -0.89
CA ALA A 121 -15.87 -8.90 -1.12
C ALA A 121 -16.13 -9.82 0.09
N LYS A 122 -15.08 -10.20 0.83
CA LYS A 122 -15.18 -11.14 1.96
C LYS A 122 -15.47 -10.47 3.30
N THR A 123 -15.20 -9.18 3.45
CA THR A 123 -15.23 -8.48 4.76
C THR A 123 -16.07 -7.22 4.78
N GLY A 124 -16.41 -6.66 3.62
CA GLY A 124 -16.98 -5.31 3.50
C GLY A 124 -15.99 -4.18 3.82
N ASN A 125 -14.72 -4.48 4.13
CA ASN A 125 -13.70 -3.47 4.37
C ASN A 125 -13.40 -2.69 3.07
N LEU A 126 -13.66 -1.39 3.06
CA LEU A 126 -13.38 -0.54 1.90
C LEU A 126 -11.87 -0.53 1.58
N THR A 127 -11.52 -0.99 0.39
CA THR A 127 -10.13 -1.00 -0.11
C THR A 127 -9.92 0.07 -1.17
N TYR A 128 -8.67 0.50 -1.37
CA TYR A 128 -8.35 1.62 -2.26
C TYR A 128 -7.42 1.19 -3.38
N MET A 129 -7.87 1.38 -4.62
CA MET A 129 -7.02 1.29 -5.81
C MET A 129 -6.29 2.62 -5.98
N GLY A 130 -4.99 2.64 -5.71
CA GLY A 130 -4.21 3.88 -5.64
C GLY A 130 -2.70 3.65 -5.61
N PRO A 131 -1.88 4.70 -5.46
CA PRO A 131 -0.42 4.55 -5.46
C PRO A 131 0.04 3.52 -4.43
N SER A 132 0.93 2.64 -4.86
CA SER A 132 1.73 1.80 -3.97
C SER A 132 2.83 2.66 -3.32
N TYR A 133 3.46 2.16 -2.26
CA TYR A 133 4.55 2.88 -1.59
C TYR A 133 5.64 3.32 -2.58
N SER A 134 6.06 2.44 -3.49
CA SER A 134 7.09 2.75 -4.49
C SER A 134 6.71 3.89 -5.44
N SER A 135 5.41 4.14 -5.66
CA SER A 135 4.94 5.22 -6.55
C SER A 135 5.24 6.60 -5.96
N LEU A 136 5.41 6.68 -4.63
CA LEU A 136 5.68 7.92 -3.91
C LEU A 136 7.16 8.32 -3.97
N LYS A 137 8.03 7.53 -4.60
CA LYS A 137 9.45 7.86 -4.77
C LYS A 137 9.77 8.73 -6.00
N MET A 138 8.81 8.89 -6.92
CA MET A 138 9.00 9.69 -8.14
C MET A 138 9.33 11.14 -7.78
N LYS A 139 10.28 11.78 -8.48
CA LYS A 139 10.65 13.17 -8.17
C LYS A 139 9.73 14.18 -8.86
N GLU A 140 9.27 13.85 -10.06
CA GLU A 140 8.51 14.75 -10.93
C GLU A 140 7.12 14.18 -11.21
N GLY A 141 6.16 15.07 -11.51
CA GLY A 141 4.79 14.69 -11.88
C GLY A 141 3.94 14.11 -10.74
N GLN A 142 4.36 14.26 -9.48
CA GLN A 142 3.69 13.66 -8.32
C GLN A 142 2.51 14.45 -7.77
N ASP A 143 2.43 15.76 -8.02
CA ASP A 143 1.44 16.65 -7.40
C ASP A 143 0.00 16.15 -7.56
N TYR A 144 -0.34 15.70 -8.77
CA TYR A 144 -1.65 15.14 -9.04
C TYR A 144 -1.92 13.87 -8.22
N GLN A 145 -0.99 12.92 -8.26
CA GLN A 145 -1.08 11.64 -7.55
C GLN A 145 -1.22 11.87 -6.03
N ILE A 146 -0.34 12.69 -5.44
CA ILE A 146 -0.33 12.99 -4.01
C ILE A 146 -1.62 13.68 -3.60
N LYS A 147 -2.06 14.70 -4.34
CA LYS A 147 -3.30 15.44 -4.03
C LYS A 147 -4.53 14.54 -4.10
N ALA A 148 -4.65 13.73 -5.16
CA ALA A 148 -5.78 12.81 -5.31
C ALA A 148 -5.78 11.73 -4.22
N TRP A 149 -4.61 11.15 -3.92
CA TRP A 149 -4.47 10.16 -2.85
C TRP A 149 -4.81 10.75 -1.48
N LEU A 150 -4.26 11.92 -1.12
CA LEU A 150 -4.58 12.60 0.14
C LEU A 150 -6.08 12.89 0.26
N ASN A 151 -6.72 13.38 -0.81
CA ASN A 151 -8.16 13.59 -0.80
C ASN A 151 -8.92 12.29 -0.49
N ALA A 152 -8.56 11.18 -1.15
CA ALA A 152 -9.19 9.88 -0.92
C ALA A 152 -8.98 9.36 0.51
N MET A 153 -7.77 9.54 1.06
CA MET A 153 -7.40 9.04 2.39
C MET A 153 -7.95 9.87 3.54
N THR A 154 -8.15 11.18 3.35
CA THR A 154 -8.49 12.12 4.44
C THR A 154 -9.92 12.65 4.37
N LYS A 155 -10.58 12.62 3.20
CA LYS A 155 -11.93 13.18 3.00
C LYS A 155 -12.98 12.09 2.81
N SER A 156 -14.23 12.42 3.11
CA SER A 156 -15.41 11.58 2.82
C SER A 156 -15.92 11.74 1.39
N ALA A 157 -15.74 12.92 0.79
CA ALA A 157 -16.10 13.24 -0.59
C ALA A 157 -15.12 14.26 -1.18
N TYR A 158 -14.84 14.15 -2.47
CA TYR A 158 -14.00 15.06 -3.24
C TYR A 158 -14.27 14.90 -4.74
N ASP A 159 -14.00 15.94 -5.52
CA ASP A 159 -14.08 15.87 -6.97
C ASP A 159 -12.79 15.26 -7.55
N LEU A 160 -12.96 14.26 -8.42
CA LEU A 160 -11.87 13.71 -9.22
C LEU A 160 -11.78 14.50 -10.52
N VAL A 161 -10.84 15.44 -10.56
CA VAL A 161 -10.57 16.27 -11.74
C VAL A 161 -9.46 15.61 -12.56
N PRO A 162 -9.51 15.60 -13.91
CA PRO A 162 -8.42 15.07 -14.74
C PRO A 162 -7.09 15.78 -14.49
N SER A 163 -5.97 15.05 -14.63
CA SER A 163 -4.65 15.68 -14.62
C SER A 163 -4.48 16.57 -15.86
N GLN A 164 -3.74 17.68 -15.71
CA GLN A 164 -3.43 18.56 -16.84
C GLN A 164 -2.38 17.94 -17.76
N GLU A 165 -1.50 17.12 -17.20
CA GLU A 165 -0.42 16.44 -17.90
C GLU A 165 -0.45 14.95 -17.55
N TRP A 166 0.03 14.12 -18.47
CA TRP A 166 0.26 12.70 -18.25
C TRP A 166 1.53 12.27 -18.98
N PHE A 167 2.27 11.34 -18.38
CA PHE A 167 3.54 10.89 -18.90
C PHE A 167 3.46 9.42 -19.29
N LYS A 168 4.04 9.07 -20.43
CA LYS A 168 4.15 7.68 -20.88
C LYS A 168 5.35 6.95 -20.26
N ARG A 169 6.34 7.70 -19.74
CA ARG A 169 7.50 7.22 -18.96
C ARG A 169 7.88 8.29 -17.92
N PRO A 170 8.46 7.91 -16.76
CA PRO A 170 9.01 8.89 -15.83
C PRO A 170 10.00 9.80 -16.56
N LEU A 171 9.90 11.12 -16.33
CA LEU A 171 10.94 12.06 -16.76
C LEU A 171 12.24 11.62 -16.05
N VAL A 172 13.26 11.34 -16.86
CA VAL A 172 14.55 10.79 -16.44
C VAL A 172 15.47 11.92 -15.99
#